data_AF-A0A928TYC0-F1
#
_entry.id   AF-A0A928TYC0-F1
#
_cell.length_a   1.000
_cell.length_b   1.000
_cell.length_c   1.000
_cell.angle_alpha   90.00
_cell.angle_beta   90.00
_cell.angle_gamma   90.00
#
_symmetry.space_group_name_H-M   'P 1'
#
loop_
_entity.id
_entity.type
_entity.pdbx_description
1 polymer ?
#
loop_
_entity_poly.entity_id
_entity_poly.type
_entity_poly.pdbx_seq_one_letter_code
_entity_poly.pdbx_strand_id
1 'polypeptide(L)'
;MRLKYLRACGYCGVTETSAGSELTIDHYQPHASGGTEADDNLVYACTKCNQYKHNFWPTAQQLAQGLRILHPLNDDISIHISANDEAGYLVALTPTGMFHINLLHLNRPQLVELSIV
;
A
#
# COMPACT_ATOMS: atom_id res chain seq x y z
N MET A 1 12.47 -10.74 -1.19
CA MET A 1 11.58 -9.55 -1.10
C MET A 1 12.00 -8.37 -1.98
N ARG A 2 13.15 -7.73 -1.78
CA ARG A 2 13.52 -6.47 -2.49
C ARG A 2 13.36 -6.51 -4.01
N LEU A 3 13.87 -7.57 -4.65
CA LEU A 3 13.75 -7.75 -6.11
C LEU A 3 12.31 -8.02 -6.57
N LYS A 4 11.51 -8.71 -5.74
CA LYS A 4 10.09 -9.01 -6.00
C LYS A 4 9.27 -7.72 -6.18
N TYR A 5 9.67 -6.66 -5.46
CA TYR A 5 9.02 -5.35 -5.48
C TYR A 5 9.85 -4.28 -6.21
N LEU A 6 10.82 -4.68 -7.04
CA LEU A 6 11.67 -3.74 -7.80
C LEU A 6 12.33 -2.65 -6.93
N ARG A 7 12.67 -2.98 -5.67
CA ARG A 7 13.21 -2.03 -4.66
C ARG A 7 12.30 -0.84 -4.39
N ALA A 8 10.99 -1.03 -4.53
CA ALA A 8 9.96 -0.05 -4.24
C ALA A 8 8.97 -0.57 -3.19
N CYS A 9 8.31 0.36 -2.50
CA CYS A 9 7.23 0.07 -1.58
C CYS A 9 6.05 -0.52 -2.36
N GLY A 10 5.59 -1.72 -2.01
CA GLY A 10 4.44 -2.36 -2.64
C GLY A 10 3.16 -1.54 -2.53
N TYR A 11 3.01 -0.72 -1.49
CA TYR A 11 1.82 0.09 -1.27
C TYR A 11 1.81 1.44 -2.00
N CYS A 12 2.94 2.17 -1.99
CA CYS A 12 2.98 3.55 -2.50
C CYS A 12 4.01 3.78 -3.61
N GLY A 13 4.75 2.76 -4.04
CA GLY A 13 5.74 2.87 -5.11
C GLY A 13 7.03 3.61 -4.74
N VAL A 14 7.15 4.20 -3.54
CA VAL A 14 8.41 4.86 -3.10
C VAL A 14 9.59 3.90 -3.21
N THR A 15 10.62 4.32 -3.92
CA THR A 15 11.85 3.54 -4.11
C THR A 15 12.80 3.68 -2.93
N GLU A 16 13.72 2.71 -2.76
CA GLU A 16 14.85 2.82 -1.83
C GLU A 16 15.66 4.11 -2.05
N THR A 17 15.84 4.52 -3.32
CA THR A 17 16.53 5.75 -3.68
C THR A 17 15.81 6.99 -3.16
N SER A 18 14.49 7.07 -3.39
CA SER A 18 13.66 8.17 -2.87
C SER A 18 13.59 8.18 -1.34
N ALA A 19 13.64 7.01 -0.71
CA ALA A 19 13.68 6.87 0.75
C ALA A 19 15.08 7.07 1.36
N GLY A 20 16.14 7.09 0.55
CA GLY A 20 17.52 7.13 0.99
C GLY A 20 17.97 5.92 1.83
N SER A 21 17.25 4.79 1.78
CA SER A 21 17.49 3.62 2.62
C SER A 21 16.77 2.36 2.11
N GLU A 22 17.17 1.20 2.62
CA GLU A 22 16.36 -0.02 2.50
C GLU A 22 15.02 0.16 3.22
N LEU A 23 13.98 -0.45 2.69
CA LEU A 23 12.62 -0.39 3.24
C LEU A 23 12.40 -1.52 4.25
N THR A 24 11.24 -1.49 4.89
CA THR A 24 10.84 -2.48 5.91
C THR A 24 10.06 -3.65 5.30
N ILE A 25 9.85 -4.67 6.11
CA ILE A 25 8.95 -5.79 5.81
C ILE A 25 7.66 -5.57 6.61
N ASP A 26 6.52 -5.59 5.93
CA ASP A 26 5.18 -5.55 6.52
C ASP A 26 4.49 -6.91 6.34
N HIS A 27 3.77 -7.36 7.37
CA HIS A 27 2.86 -8.48 7.27
C HIS A 27 1.50 -7.98 6.79
N TYR A 28 1.10 -8.31 5.56
CA TYR A 28 -0.16 -7.90 4.98
C TYR A 28 -1.34 -8.20 5.92
N GLN A 29 -1.47 -9.45 6.35
CA GLN A 29 -2.20 -9.83 7.55
C GLN A 29 -1.26 -9.76 8.75
N PRO A 30 -1.51 -8.90 9.76
CA PRO A 30 -0.71 -8.83 10.96
C PRO A 30 -0.70 -10.15 11.74
N HIS A 31 0.40 -10.46 12.43
CA HIS A 31 0.48 -11.62 13.33
C HIS A 31 -0.62 -11.67 14.39
N ALA A 32 -0.95 -10.51 14.98
CA ALA A 32 -2.00 -10.40 15.97
C ALA A 32 -3.39 -10.80 15.43
N SER A 33 -3.53 -10.83 14.10
CA SER A 33 -4.75 -11.25 13.39
C SER A 33 -4.58 -12.62 12.70
N GLY A 34 -3.53 -13.39 13.03
CA GLY A 34 -3.30 -14.73 12.48
C GLY A 34 -2.43 -14.79 11.21
N GLY A 35 -1.76 -13.70 10.85
CA GLY A 35 -0.84 -13.66 9.72
C GLY A 35 0.39 -14.55 9.89
N THR A 36 0.93 -15.03 8.77
CA THR A 36 2.08 -15.93 8.70
C THR A 36 3.35 -15.20 8.27
N GLU A 37 4.50 -15.86 8.41
CA GLU A 37 5.79 -15.42 7.85
C GLU A 37 6.00 -15.88 6.40
N ALA A 38 4.96 -16.36 5.73
CA ALA A 38 5.07 -16.86 4.37
C ALA A 38 5.23 -15.69 3.38
N ASP A 39 5.98 -15.94 2.30
CA ASP A 39 6.34 -14.93 1.28
C ASP A 39 5.14 -14.27 0.59
N ASP A 40 3.95 -14.87 0.67
CA ASP A 40 2.68 -14.35 0.15
C ASP A 40 1.96 -13.41 1.12
N ASN A 41 2.34 -13.41 2.41
CA ASN A 41 1.86 -12.47 3.43
C ASN A 41 2.85 -11.33 3.68
N LEU A 42 4.06 -11.37 3.12
CA LEU A 42 5.09 -10.34 3.32
C LEU A 42 5.12 -9.33 2.18
N VAL A 43 5.01 -8.05 2.53
CA VAL A 43 5.06 -6.90 1.61
C VAL A 43 6.28 -6.04 1.90
N TYR A 44 7.02 -5.66 0.85
CA TYR A 44 8.12 -4.71 1.02
C TYR A 44 7.54 -3.30 1.10
N ALA A 45 7.71 -2.65 2.24
CA ALA A 45 6.98 -1.42 2.54
C ALA A 45 7.90 -0.35 3.10
N CYS A 46 7.76 0.89 2.63
CA CYS A 46 8.42 2.02 3.27
C CYS A 46 7.91 2.18 4.71
N THR A 47 8.76 2.74 5.57
CA THR A 47 8.46 2.91 7.01
C THR A 47 7.13 3.61 7.25
N LYS A 48 6.78 4.62 6.44
CA LYS A 48 5.51 5.34 6.57
C LYS A 48 4.29 4.47 6.27
N CYS A 49 4.27 3.75 5.15
CA CYS A 49 3.13 2.90 4.82
C CYS A 49 2.97 1.75 5.82
N ASN A 50 4.07 1.14 6.27
CA ASN A 50 4.03 0.12 7.30
C ASN A 50 3.45 0.68 8.62
N GLN A 51 3.90 1.87 9.04
CA GLN A 51 3.36 2.55 10.23
C GLN A 51 1.89 2.96 10.09
N TYR A 52 1.46 3.45 8.93
CA TYR A 52 0.05 3.85 8.70
C TYR A 52 -0.88 2.64 8.69
N LYS A 53 -0.46 1.54 8.03
CA LYS A 53 -1.21 0.28 8.06
C LYS A 53 -1.28 -0.29 9.47
N HIS A 54 -0.17 -0.23 10.21
CA HIS A 54 -0.04 -0.77 11.56
C HIS A 54 -0.57 -2.22 11.63
N ASN A 55 -1.37 -2.53 12.64
CA ASN A 55 -2.04 -3.81 12.84
C ASN A 55 -3.43 -3.89 12.19
N PHE A 56 -3.73 -3.07 11.17
CA PHE A 56 -5.03 -3.12 10.52
C PHE A 56 -5.25 -4.48 9.82
N TRP A 57 -6.39 -5.10 10.12
CA TRP A 57 -6.95 -6.22 9.38
C TRP A 57 -8.47 -6.07 9.36
N PRO A 58 -9.15 -6.21 8.19
CA PRO A 58 -10.58 -5.98 8.11
C PRO A 58 -11.36 -7.08 8.85
N THR A 59 -12.39 -6.68 9.58
CA THR A 59 -13.44 -7.61 10.04
C THR A 59 -14.24 -8.13 8.84
N ALA A 60 -15.00 -9.22 9.05
CA ALA A 60 -15.88 -9.76 8.00
C ALA A 60 -16.89 -8.71 7.46
N GLN A 61 -17.41 -7.86 8.34
CA GLN A 61 -18.33 -6.79 7.96
C GLN A 61 -17.65 -5.69 7.14
N GLN A 62 -16.44 -5.29 7.52
CA GLN A 62 -15.63 -4.32 6.76
C GLN A 62 -15.27 -4.89 5.38
N LEU A 63 -14.88 -6.16 5.34
CA LEU A 63 -14.55 -6.85 4.09
C LEU A 63 -15.75 -6.90 3.13
N ALA A 64 -16.95 -7.19 3.63
CA ALA A 64 -18.19 -7.18 2.84
C ALA A 64 -18.53 -5.79 2.26
N GLN A 65 -18.03 -4.71 2.88
CA GLN A 65 -18.17 -3.33 2.41
C GLN A 65 -16.99 -2.86 1.54
N GLY A 66 -16.02 -3.73 1.28
CA GLY A 66 -14.81 -3.39 0.54
C GLY A 66 -13.80 -2.56 1.34
N LEU A 67 -13.95 -2.42 2.65
CA LEU A 67 -13.06 -1.66 3.53
C LEU A 67 -11.82 -2.47 3.88
N ARG A 68 -10.95 -2.66 2.89
CA ARG A 68 -9.68 -3.39 3.02
C ARG A 68 -8.58 -2.66 2.26
N ILE A 69 -7.34 -3.00 2.59
CA ILE A 69 -6.20 -2.65 1.75
C ILE A 69 -6.08 -3.62 0.58
N LEU A 70 -5.48 -3.16 -0.52
CA LEU A 70 -5.09 -3.98 -1.65
C LEU A 70 -3.75 -4.66 -1.36
N HIS A 71 -3.66 -5.94 -1.70
CA HIS A 71 -2.41 -6.68 -1.74
C HIS A 71 -1.70 -6.40 -3.06
N PRO A 72 -0.46 -5.88 -3.04
CA PRO A 72 0.20 -5.32 -4.22
C PRO A 72 0.56 -6.34 -5.32
N LEU A 73 0.53 -7.64 -5.01
CA LEU A 73 0.81 -8.71 -5.97
C LEU A 73 -0.38 -9.61 -6.28
N ASN A 74 -1.48 -9.48 -5.54
CA ASN A 74 -2.63 -10.38 -5.68
C ASN A 74 -3.87 -9.63 -6.20
N ASP A 75 -3.97 -8.33 -5.95
CA ASP A 75 -5.04 -7.49 -6.46
C ASP A 75 -4.62 -6.77 -7.74
N ASP A 76 -5.56 -6.63 -8.66
CA ASP A 76 -5.42 -5.70 -9.79
C ASP A 76 -5.71 -4.27 -9.30
N ILE A 77 -4.63 -3.53 -9.02
CA ILE A 77 -4.71 -2.16 -8.49
C ILE A 77 -5.47 -1.22 -9.43
N SER A 78 -5.38 -1.44 -10.76
CA SER A 78 -5.98 -0.56 -11.77
C SER A 78 -7.52 -0.57 -11.76
N ILE A 79 -8.13 -1.64 -11.24
CA ILE A 79 -9.58 -1.72 -11.01
C ILE A 79 -10.01 -0.75 -9.90
N HIS A 80 -9.13 -0.50 -8.94
CA HIS A 80 -9.47 0.20 -7.71
C HIS A 80 -8.98 1.64 -7.67
N ILE A 81 -7.85 1.94 -8.32
CA ILE A 81 -7.15 3.21 -8.22
C ILE A 81 -6.63 3.62 -9.61
N SER A 82 -6.81 4.89 -9.94
CA SER A 82 -6.18 5.54 -11.10
C SER A 82 -5.24 6.65 -10.64
N ALA A 83 -4.12 6.85 -11.34
CA ALA A 83 -3.33 8.07 -11.20
C ALA A 83 -4.01 9.22 -11.97
N ASN A 84 -3.94 10.44 -11.43
CA ASN A 84 -4.16 11.67 -12.17
C ASN A 84 -2.80 12.32 -12.41
N ASP A 85 -2.22 12.09 -13.59
CA ASP A 85 -0.87 12.53 -13.92
C ASP A 85 -0.73 14.05 -13.97
N GLU A 86 -1.80 14.78 -14.28
CA GLU A 86 -1.78 16.26 -14.32
C GLU A 86 -1.65 16.88 -12.93
N ALA A 87 -2.21 16.21 -11.92
CA ALA A 87 -2.28 16.75 -10.56
C ALA A 87 -1.47 15.95 -9.54
N GLY A 88 -0.85 14.84 -9.96
CA GLY A 88 0.03 14.00 -9.14
C GLY A 88 -0.66 13.21 -8.03
N TYR A 89 -1.99 13.14 -8.00
CA TYR A 89 -2.75 12.43 -6.95
C TYR A 89 -3.46 11.18 -7.47
N LEU A 90 -3.70 10.22 -6.58
CA LEU A 90 -4.46 9.00 -6.84
C LEU A 90 -5.96 9.25 -6.66
N VAL A 91 -6.76 8.68 -7.57
CA VAL A 91 -8.21 8.70 -7.57
C VAL A 91 -8.73 7.30 -7.28
N ALA A 92 -9.64 7.18 -6.32
CA ALA A 92 -10.33 5.94 -6.04
C ALA A 92 -11.45 5.67 -7.06
N LEU A 93 -11.46 4.48 -7.64
CA LEU A 93 -12.51 3.99 -8.55
C LEU A 93 -13.54 3.12 -7.81
N THR A 94 -13.22 2.68 -6.60
CA THR A 94 -14.04 1.76 -5.79
C THR A 94 -13.94 2.11 -4.30
N PRO A 95 -14.86 1.60 -3.45
CA PRO A 95 -14.73 1.73 -1.99
C PRO A 95 -13.41 1.18 -1.45
N THR A 96 -12.90 0.07 -2.02
CA THR A 96 -11.61 -0.50 -1.64
C THR A 96 -10.43 0.42 -2.00
N GLY A 97 -10.43 1.00 -3.20
CA GLY A 97 -9.42 1.99 -3.57
C GLY A 97 -9.43 3.21 -2.65
N MET A 98 -10.63 3.70 -2.30
CA MET A 98 -10.79 4.82 -1.38
C MET A 98 -10.25 4.48 0.02
N PHE A 99 -10.61 3.32 0.55
CA PHE A 99 -10.11 2.87 1.85
C PHE A 99 -8.58 2.70 1.83
N HIS A 100 -8.03 2.10 0.77
CA HIS A 100 -6.59 1.90 0.61
C HIS A 100 -5.81 3.22 0.55
N ILE A 101 -6.24 4.18 -0.28
CA ILE A 101 -5.63 5.51 -0.39
C ILE A 101 -5.66 6.23 0.96
N ASN A 102 -6.81 6.20 1.64
CA ASN A 102 -7.00 6.93 2.89
C ASN A 102 -6.21 6.33 4.04
N LEU A 103 -6.29 5.00 4.24
CA LEU A 103 -5.60 4.34 5.36
C LEU A 103 -4.08 4.50 5.23
N LEU A 104 -3.53 4.39 4.02
CA LEU A 104 -2.08 4.46 3.80
C LEU A 104 -1.57 5.87 3.50
N HIS A 105 -2.45 6.87 3.50
CA HIS A 105 -2.15 8.26 3.17
C HIS A 105 -1.38 8.40 1.84
N LEU A 106 -1.91 7.78 0.78
CA LEU A 106 -1.21 7.71 -0.52
C LEU A 106 -1.18 9.05 -1.28
N ASN A 107 -2.07 9.99 -0.94
CA ASN A 107 -2.08 11.35 -1.46
C ASN A 107 -1.42 12.37 -0.52
N ARG A 108 -0.52 11.93 0.38
CA ARG A 108 0.25 12.87 1.21
C ARG A 108 1.18 13.72 0.32
N PRO A 109 1.46 14.98 0.69
CA PRO A 109 2.16 15.94 -0.19
C PRO A 109 3.46 15.41 -0.78
N GLN A 110 4.25 14.68 0.01
CA GLN A 110 5.55 14.16 -0.44
C GLN A 110 5.41 13.18 -1.62
N LEU A 111 4.34 12.37 -1.67
CA LEU A 111 4.10 11.45 -2.79
C LEU A 111 3.58 12.16 -4.03
N VAL A 112 2.73 13.18 -3.83
CA VAL A 112 2.20 13.98 -4.93
C VAL A 112 3.33 14.74 -5.62
N GLU A 113 4.23 15.36 -4.86
CA GLU A 113 5.41 16.04 -5.38
C GLU A 113 6.37 15.08 -6.11
N LEU A 114 6.55 13.87 -5.61
CA LEU A 114 7.37 12.82 -6.25
C LEU A 114 6.81 12.34 -7.59
N SER A 115 5.51 12.54 -7.85
CA SER A 115 4.83 12.04 -9.06
C SER A 115 4.75 13.08 -10.19
N ILE A 116 5.20 14.33 -9.94
CA ILE A 116 5.15 15.45 -10.89
C ILE A 116 6.45 15.58 -11.72
N VAL A 117 7.42 14.66 -11.55
CA VAL A 117 8.74 14.68 -12.18
C VAL A 117 8.95 13.55 -13.19
#